data_AF-A0A2H6N1I0-F1
#
_entry.id   AF-A0A2H6N1I0-F1
#
_cell.length_a   1.000
_cell.length_b   1.000
_cell.length_c   1.000
_cell.angle_alpha   90.00
_cell.angle_beta   90.00
_cell.angle_gamma   90.00
#
_symmetry.space_group_name_H-M   'P 1'
#
loop_
_entity.id
_entity.type
_entity.pdbx_description
1 polymer ?
#
loop_
_entity_poly.entity_id
_entity_poly.type
_entity_poly.pdbx_seq_one_letter_code
_entity_poly.pdbx_strand_id
1 'polypeptide(L)'
;FIMIIFAVLAVLLLATGHSQEADETITYTQCTDGYEWDPIMQRCKDIDECEIVHEACKGGMKCVNHFGGYLCLPRTAQIIVNNGQEETVSDTGSRNGNPIIRRTPPDRVPSQIQCAAGYEANEHNVCQDIDECTTSAHTCRSDQVCVNLRGSFTCQCRTG
;
A
#
# COMPACT_ATOMS: atom_id res chain seq x y z
N PHE A 1 33.10 7.99 -73.25
CA PHE A 1 32.25 9.07 -72.69
C PHE A 1 31.09 8.51 -71.86
N ILE A 2 30.21 7.70 -72.46
CA ILE A 2 29.04 7.10 -71.78
C ILE A 2 29.41 6.32 -70.50
N MET A 3 30.48 5.51 -70.53
CA MET A 3 30.94 4.74 -69.36
C MET A 3 31.41 5.61 -68.19
N ILE A 4 31.99 6.80 -68.47
CA ILE A 4 32.45 7.73 -67.44
C ILE A 4 31.25 8.39 -66.76
N ILE A 5 30.20 8.69 -67.52
CA ILE A 5 28.95 9.27 -67.00
C ILE A 5 28.26 8.29 -66.04
N PHE A 6 28.20 7.00 -66.39
CA PHE A 6 27.65 5.97 -65.50
C PHE A 6 28.47 5.81 -64.21
N ALA A 7 29.80 5.87 -64.31
CA ALA A 7 30.67 5.81 -63.13
C ALA A 7 30.45 7.01 -62.21
N VAL A 8 30.34 8.23 -62.76
CA VAL A 8 30.09 9.45 -61.98
C VAL A 8 28.70 9.43 -61.34
N LEU A 9 27.67 8.96 -62.06
CA LEU A 9 26.32 8.78 -61.51
C LEU A 9 26.28 7.73 -60.41
N ALA A 10 26.98 6.61 -60.56
CA ALA A 10 27.06 5.59 -59.53
C ALA A 10 27.76 6.12 -58.26
N VAL A 11 28.84 6.89 -58.42
CA VAL A 11 29.54 7.53 -57.30
C VAL A 11 28.65 8.58 -56.62
N LEU A 12 27.87 9.36 -57.38
CA LEU A 12 26.88 10.30 -56.82
C LEU A 12 25.76 9.60 -56.07
N LEU A 13 25.22 8.49 -56.60
CA LEU A 13 24.19 7.68 -55.94
C LEU A 13 24.70 7.07 -54.63
N LEU A 14 25.93 6.56 -54.63
CA LEU A 14 26.59 6.03 -53.43
C LEU A 14 26.92 7.14 -52.41
N ALA A 15 27.29 8.34 -52.87
CA ALA A 15 27.58 9.49 -52.00
C ALA A 15 26.31 10.11 -51.37
N THR A 16 25.13 9.90 -51.97
CA THR A 16 23.84 10.32 -51.41
C THR A 16 23.20 9.30 -50.46
N GLY A 17 23.82 8.12 -50.29
CA GLY A 17 23.37 7.13 -49.31
C GLY A 17 23.54 7.66 -47.89
N HIS A 18 22.53 8.36 -47.36
CA HIS A 18 22.45 8.64 -45.94
C HIS A 18 22.24 7.31 -45.22
N SER A 19 23.26 6.87 -44.47
CA SER A 19 23.05 5.89 -43.43
C SER A 19 22.06 6.53 -42.45
N GLN A 20 20.83 6.02 -42.39
CA GLN A 20 19.98 6.29 -41.25
C GLN A 20 20.74 5.76 -40.03
N GLU A 21 21.09 6.66 -39.13
CA GLU A 21 21.43 6.30 -37.76
C GLU A 21 20.26 5.48 -37.23
N ALA A 22 20.54 4.28 -36.72
CA ALA A 22 19.51 3.43 -36.15
C ALA A 22 18.87 4.19 -34.99
N ASP A 23 17.69 4.77 -35.26
CA ASP A 23 16.85 5.36 -34.24
C ASP A 23 16.35 4.24 -33.33
N GLU A 24 16.34 4.54 -32.04
CA GLU A 24 15.79 3.75 -30.94
C GLU A 24 16.56 2.50 -30.47
N THR A 25 17.67 2.71 -29.75
CA THR A 25 17.82 1.96 -28.50
C THR A 25 16.92 2.61 -27.45
N ILE A 26 15.66 2.17 -27.36
CA ILE A 26 14.88 2.36 -26.13
C ILE A 26 15.61 1.55 -25.06
N THR A 27 16.57 2.17 -24.40
CA THR A 27 17.17 1.62 -23.18
C THR A 27 16.06 1.63 -22.15
N TYR A 28 15.45 0.47 -21.92
CA TYR A 28 14.37 0.30 -20.95
C TYR A 28 14.96 0.34 -19.52
N THR A 29 15.57 1.47 -19.15
CA THR A 29 16.00 1.80 -17.78
C THR A 29 14.87 2.41 -16.96
N GLN A 30 13.68 2.56 -17.56
CA GLN A 30 12.52 3.08 -16.85
C GLN A 30 11.81 1.93 -16.12
N CYS A 31 12.00 1.90 -14.81
CA CYS A 31 11.23 1.02 -13.93
C CYS A 31 9.77 1.47 -13.88
N THR A 32 8.87 0.52 -13.64
CA THR A 32 7.46 0.81 -13.35
C THR A 32 7.34 1.54 -12.01
N ASP A 33 6.22 2.23 -11.80
CA ASP A 33 5.92 2.90 -10.54
C ASP A 33 6.09 1.94 -9.34
N GLY A 34 6.65 2.45 -8.24
CA GLY A 34 7.00 1.66 -7.05
C GLY A 34 8.36 0.95 -7.12
N TYR A 35 9.12 1.14 -8.22
CA TYR A 35 10.45 0.55 -8.38
C TYR A 35 11.50 1.59 -8.75
N GLU A 36 12.72 1.38 -8.26
CA GLU A 36 13.90 2.19 -8.55
C GLU A 36 14.93 1.35 -9.33
N TRP A 37 15.63 1.97 -10.29
CA TRP A 37 16.71 1.29 -11.01
C TRP A 37 17.95 1.13 -10.12
N ASP A 38 18.37 -0.11 -9.89
CA ASP A 38 19.66 -0.41 -9.28
C ASP A 38 20.74 -0.56 -10.38
N PRO A 39 21.67 0.41 -10.52
CA PRO A 39 22.69 0.37 -11.56
C PRO A 39 23.79 -0.66 -11.29
N ILE A 40 23.91 -1.16 -10.06
CA ILE A 40 24.90 -2.18 -9.70
C ILE A 40 24.32 -3.56 -10.03
N MET A 41 23.09 -3.80 -9.62
CA MET A 41 22.41 -5.07 -9.90
C MET A 41 21.76 -5.14 -11.29
N GLN A 42 21.77 -4.02 -12.03
CA GLN A 42 21.17 -3.89 -13.36
C GLN A 42 19.71 -4.39 -13.39
N ARG A 43 18.94 -4.02 -12.36
CA ARG A 43 17.54 -4.42 -12.20
C ARG A 43 16.71 -3.33 -11.53
N CYS A 44 15.42 -3.36 -11.77
CA CYS A 44 14.46 -2.65 -10.93
C CYS A 44 14.37 -3.34 -9.57
N LYS A 45 14.67 -2.58 -8.51
CA LYS A 45 14.43 -2.99 -7.13
C LYS A 45 13.18 -2.30 -6.63
N ASP A 46 12.46 -2.98 -5.77
CA ASP A 46 11.30 -2.43 -5.06
C ASP A 46 11.73 -1.24 -4.20
N ILE A 47 10.90 -0.21 -4.16
CA ILE A 47 11.08 0.91 -3.24
C ILE A 47 10.44 0.52 -1.91
N ASP A 48 11.21 0.53 -0.82
CA ASP A 48 10.63 0.28 0.50
C ASP A 48 10.07 1.59 1.08
N GLU A 49 8.79 1.86 0.84
CA GLU A 49 8.15 3.08 1.36
C GLU A 49 8.08 3.10 2.89
N CYS A 50 8.12 1.93 3.55
CA CYS A 50 8.07 1.85 5.00
C CYS A 50 9.37 2.34 5.65
N GLU A 51 10.50 2.25 4.95
CA GLU A 51 11.79 2.77 5.39
C GLU A 51 11.97 4.25 5.05
N ILE A 52 11.54 4.69 3.86
CA ILE A 52 11.83 6.04 3.37
C ILE A 52 10.71 7.06 3.61
N VAL A 53 9.46 6.63 3.85
CA VAL A 53 8.32 7.52 4.08
C VAL A 53 7.84 7.41 5.54
N HIS A 54 8.22 8.40 6.34
CA HIS A 54 7.95 8.43 7.79
C HIS A 54 6.45 8.32 8.17
N GLU A 55 5.54 8.77 7.31
CA GLU A 55 4.09 8.64 7.47
C GLU A 55 3.43 7.92 6.28
N ALA A 56 4.09 6.87 5.77
CA ALA A 56 3.54 6.06 4.68
C ALA A 56 2.07 5.67 4.93
N CYS A 57 1.76 5.36 6.20
CA CYS A 57 0.42 4.99 6.66
C CYS A 57 -0.17 6.02 7.65
N LYS A 58 -1.36 6.54 7.34
CA LYS A 58 -2.11 7.46 8.20
C LYS A 58 -2.70 6.76 9.43
N GLY A 59 -3.07 7.53 10.46
CA GLY A 59 -3.82 6.99 11.62
C GLY A 59 -3.04 5.98 12.47
N GLY A 60 -1.70 6.01 12.40
CA GLY A 60 -0.85 5.08 13.13
C GLY A 60 -0.91 3.63 12.64
N MET A 61 -1.45 3.37 11.46
CA MET A 61 -1.47 2.02 10.87
C MET A 61 -0.03 1.48 10.69
N LYS A 62 0.12 0.15 10.73
CA LYS A 62 1.39 -0.54 10.50
C LYS A 62 1.65 -0.58 8.99
N CYS A 63 2.82 -0.08 8.58
CA CYS A 63 3.30 -0.22 7.20
C CYS A 63 3.93 -1.60 7.00
N VAL A 64 3.66 -2.23 5.85
CA VAL A 64 4.28 -3.48 5.40
C VAL A 64 4.71 -3.29 3.95
N ASN A 65 6.00 -3.41 3.67
CA ASN A 65 6.52 -3.29 2.32
C ASN A 65 6.02 -4.45 1.42
N HIS A 66 5.71 -4.16 0.17
CA HIS A 66 5.22 -5.15 -0.79
C HIS A 66 5.49 -4.71 -2.23
N PHE A 67 6.28 -5.50 -2.97
CA PHE A 67 6.57 -5.35 -4.40
C PHE A 67 5.62 -4.43 -5.20
N GLY A 68 6.14 -3.26 -5.57
CA GLY A 68 5.44 -2.19 -6.27
C GLY A 68 4.72 -1.19 -5.36
N GLY A 69 4.88 -1.30 -4.03
CA GLY A 69 4.28 -0.41 -3.05
C GLY A 69 4.30 -0.95 -1.62
N TYR A 70 3.26 -0.62 -0.85
CA TYR A 70 3.15 -1.02 0.56
C TYR A 70 1.69 -1.20 0.99
N LEU A 71 1.47 -1.99 2.04
CA LEU A 71 0.17 -2.18 2.67
C LEU A 71 0.12 -1.49 4.03
N CYS A 72 -0.98 -0.78 4.29
CA CYS A 72 -1.31 -0.26 5.60
C CYS A 72 -2.28 -1.21 6.29
N LEU A 73 -1.82 -1.86 7.35
CA LEU A 73 -2.62 -2.77 8.16
C LEU A 73 -2.94 -2.14 9.52
N PRO A 74 -4.07 -2.49 10.15
CA PRO A 74 -4.28 -2.18 11.56
C PRO A 74 -3.10 -2.66 12.41
N ARG A 75 -2.75 -1.94 13.48
CA ARG A 75 -1.66 -2.38 14.39
C ARG A 75 -1.91 -3.77 15.00
N THR A 76 -3.17 -4.20 15.08
CA THR A 76 -3.61 -5.50 15.58
C THR A 76 -3.49 -6.63 14.55
N ALA A 77 -3.09 -6.34 13.32
CA ALA A 77 -2.97 -7.34 12.26
C ALA A 77 -1.88 -8.37 12.60
N GLN A 78 -2.27 -9.64 12.64
CA GLN A 78 -1.36 -10.78 12.75
C GLN A 78 -1.01 -11.25 11.34
N ILE A 79 0.26 -11.14 10.95
CA ILE A 79 0.74 -11.64 9.66
C ILE A 79 1.03 -13.13 9.85
N ILE A 80 0.11 -13.98 9.39
CA ILE A 80 0.31 -15.43 9.41
C ILE A 80 1.17 -15.79 8.20
N VAL A 81 2.48 -15.85 8.40
CA VAL A 81 3.37 -16.42 7.40
C VAL A 81 3.24 -17.94 7.51
N ASN A 82 2.62 -18.59 6.52
CA ASN A 82 2.46 -20.06 6.45
C ASN A 82 3.78 -20.80 6.21
N ASN A 83 4.88 -20.32 6.78
CA ASN A 83 6.21 -20.82 6.53
C ASN A 83 6.79 -21.50 7.76
N GLY A 84 6.05 -22.44 8.36
CA GLY A 84 6.57 -23.49 9.27
C GLY A 84 7.41 -23.08 10.49
N GLN A 85 7.60 -21.80 10.75
CA GLN A 85 8.38 -21.26 11.87
C GLN A 85 7.56 -20.14 12.49
N GLU A 86 6.94 -20.51 13.60
CA GLU A 86 6.31 -19.63 14.56
C GLU A 86 7.40 -18.66 15.07
N GLU A 87 7.54 -17.49 14.46
CA GLU A 87 8.42 -16.45 14.98
C GLU A 87 7.85 -15.97 16.30
N THR A 88 8.34 -16.57 17.39
CA THR A 88 8.14 -16.08 18.73
C THR A 88 8.66 -14.65 18.77
N VAL A 89 7.74 -13.69 18.96
CA VAL A 89 8.05 -12.31 19.31
C VAL A 89 9.09 -12.34 20.42
N SER A 90 10.34 -12.04 20.05
CA SER A 90 11.47 -11.95 20.95
C SER A 90 11.33 -10.65 21.75
N ASP A 91 10.48 -10.71 22.78
CA ASP A 91 10.55 -9.78 23.90
C ASP A 91 11.92 -9.97 24.55
N THR A 92 12.87 -9.12 24.19
CA THR A 92 14.16 -9.00 24.87
C THR A 92 13.93 -8.42 26.25
N GLY A 93 13.54 -9.27 27.20
CA GLY A 93 13.29 -8.83 28.57
C GLY A 93 12.88 -9.93 29.53
N SER A 94 13.83 -10.76 29.98
CA SER A 94 14.01 -11.11 31.40
C SER A 94 14.87 -12.38 31.54
N ARG A 95 16.12 -12.16 31.97
CA ARG A 95 16.91 -13.21 32.60
C ARG A 95 16.21 -13.54 33.92
N ASN A 96 15.68 -14.75 34.06
CA ASN A 96 15.79 -15.59 35.26
C ASN A 96 14.98 -16.87 35.03
N GLY A 97 15.68 -18.01 35.06
CA GLY A 97 15.09 -19.32 34.82
C GLY A 97 14.03 -19.66 35.86
N ASN A 98 12.81 -19.85 35.39
CA ASN A 98 11.81 -20.67 36.07
C ASN A 98 10.89 -21.27 34.99
N PRO A 99 10.69 -22.59 34.91
CA PRO A 99 9.81 -23.18 33.91
C PRO A 99 8.36 -22.84 34.24
N ILE A 100 7.76 -21.92 33.48
CA ILE A 100 6.33 -21.66 33.55
C ILE A 100 5.61 -22.84 32.89
N ILE A 101 5.04 -23.73 33.71
CA ILE A 101 4.03 -24.69 33.27
C ILE A 101 2.87 -23.86 32.68
N ARG A 102 2.80 -23.77 31.35
CA ARG A 102 1.71 -23.09 30.65
C ARG A 102 0.44 -23.91 30.86
N ARG A 103 -0.33 -23.55 31.89
CA ARG A 103 -1.74 -23.89 31.95
C ARG A 103 -2.38 -23.26 30.73
N THR A 104 -2.91 -24.06 29.82
CA THR A 104 -3.79 -23.58 28.73
C THR A 104 -4.91 -22.77 29.38
N PRO A 105 -5.03 -21.46 29.12
CA PRO A 105 -6.18 -20.70 29.58
C PRO A 105 -7.44 -21.31 28.96
N PRO A 106 -8.49 -21.61 29.73
CA PRO A 106 -9.77 -22.00 29.14
C PRO A 106 -10.34 -20.76 28.43
N ASP A 107 -10.85 -20.98 27.21
CA ASP A 107 -11.57 -20.02 26.39
C ASP A 107 -10.85 -18.69 26.12
N ARG A 108 -10.12 -18.63 25.00
CA ARG A 108 -9.91 -17.36 24.29
C ARG A 108 -11.27 -16.91 23.75
N VAL A 109 -12.02 -16.18 24.58
CA VAL A 109 -13.03 -15.23 24.11
C VAL A 109 -12.32 -14.32 23.08
N PRO A 110 -12.89 -14.09 21.88
CA PRO A 110 -12.25 -13.21 20.91
C PRO A 110 -12.04 -11.86 21.59
N SER A 111 -10.80 -11.36 21.56
CA SER A 111 -10.50 -10.02 22.03
C SER A 111 -11.23 -9.06 21.10
N GLN A 112 -12.40 -8.60 21.56
CA GLN A 112 -13.21 -7.62 20.85
C GLN A 112 -12.34 -6.41 20.51
N ILE A 113 -12.26 -6.05 19.23
CA ILE A 113 -11.45 -4.92 18.78
C ILE A 113 -11.99 -3.61 19.39
N GLN A 114 -11.09 -2.76 19.89
CA GLN A 114 -11.46 -1.42 20.34
C GLN A 114 -11.53 -0.48 19.14
N CYS A 115 -12.73 0.01 18.83
CA CYS A 115 -12.94 0.95 17.73
C CYS A 115 -12.76 2.41 18.18
N ALA A 116 -12.44 3.27 17.21
CA ALA A 116 -12.45 4.73 17.42
C ALA A 116 -13.86 5.21 17.77
N ALA A 117 -13.98 6.40 18.36
CA ALA A 117 -15.28 7.00 18.63
C ALA A 117 -16.10 7.14 17.34
N GLY A 118 -17.40 6.83 17.40
CA GLY A 118 -18.29 6.79 16.23
C GLY A 118 -18.24 5.48 15.43
N TYR A 119 -17.51 4.46 15.90
CA TYR A 119 -17.42 3.15 15.25
C TYR A 119 -17.70 2.01 16.24
N GLU A 120 -18.30 0.93 15.75
CA GLU A 120 -18.56 -0.30 16.50
C GLU A 120 -17.93 -1.52 15.83
N ALA A 121 -17.59 -2.54 16.63
CA ALA A 121 -17.05 -3.79 16.12
C ALA A 121 -18.19 -4.70 15.68
N ASN A 122 -18.16 -5.15 14.42
CA ASN A 122 -19.09 -6.16 13.94
C ASN A 122 -18.67 -7.58 14.38
N GLU A 123 -19.47 -8.59 13.99
CA GLU A 123 -19.24 -10.01 14.30
C GLU A 123 -17.86 -10.53 13.82
N HIS A 124 -17.21 -9.83 12.89
CA HIS A 124 -15.90 -10.16 12.34
C HIS A 124 -14.76 -9.32 12.93
N ASN A 125 -14.99 -8.59 14.03
CA ASN A 125 -14.02 -7.65 14.61
C ASN A 125 -13.53 -6.59 13.62
N VAL A 126 -14.42 -6.11 12.74
CA VAL A 126 -14.15 -4.96 11.86
C VAL A 126 -14.90 -3.76 12.42
N CYS A 127 -14.20 -2.63 12.54
CA CYS A 127 -14.82 -1.37 12.95
C CYS A 127 -15.65 -0.82 11.80
N GLN A 128 -16.96 -0.83 11.98
CA GLN A 128 -17.93 -0.22 11.09
C GLN A 128 -18.46 1.08 11.70
N ASP A 129 -18.85 1.99 10.83
CA ASP A 129 -19.47 3.25 11.21
C ASP A 129 -20.78 3.02 11.98
N ILE A 130 -20.98 3.72 13.09
CA ILE A 130 -22.25 3.71 13.80
C ILE A 130 -23.16 4.70 13.08
N ASP A 131 -24.25 4.21 12.48
CA ASP A 131 -25.25 5.11 11.90
C ASP A 131 -26.16 5.65 13.02
N GLU A 132 -25.80 6.81 13.59
CA GLU A 132 -26.58 7.42 14.67
C GLU A 132 -27.98 7.86 14.23
N CYS A 133 -28.19 8.04 12.92
CA CYS A 133 -29.48 8.40 12.31
C CYS A 133 -30.46 7.22 12.31
N THR A 134 -29.98 6.01 12.10
CA THR A 134 -30.82 4.79 12.14
C THR A 134 -31.03 4.28 13.57
N THR A 135 -30.01 4.40 14.41
CA THR A 135 -30.05 3.95 15.82
C THR A 135 -30.73 4.95 16.75
N SER A 136 -31.12 6.13 16.25
CA SER A 136 -31.68 7.23 17.04
C SER A 136 -30.76 7.70 18.19
N ALA A 137 -29.44 7.48 18.05
CA ALA A 137 -28.43 7.93 18.99
C ALA A 137 -28.01 9.40 18.78
N HIS A 138 -28.54 10.05 17.74
CA HIS A 138 -28.26 11.44 17.41
C HIS A 138 -28.95 12.44 18.35
N THR A 139 -28.42 13.66 18.41
CA THR A 139 -28.98 14.77 19.21
C THR A 139 -29.70 15.84 18.39
N CYS A 140 -30.05 15.54 17.13
CA CYS A 140 -30.80 16.44 16.27
C CYS A 140 -32.16 16.83 16.85
N ARG A 141 -32.55 18.09 16.62
CA ARG A 141 -33.88 18.61 16.98
C ARG A 141 -34.96 18.04 16.05
N SER A 142 -36.23 18.15 16.45
CA SER A 142 -37.37 17.63 15.68
C SER A 142 -37.58 18.32 14.32
N ASP A 143 -37.10 19.56 14.16
CA ASP A 143 -37.12 20.34 12.91
C ASP A 143 -35.90 20.07 12.01
N GLN A 144 -34.96 19.25 12.46
CA GLN A 144 -33.74 18.89 11.74
C GLN A 144 -33.84 17.50 11.12
N VAL A 145 -33.05 17.28 10.06
CA VAL A 145 -32.84 16.00 9.40
C VAL A 145 -31.46 15.50 9.78
N CYS A 146 -31.39 14.29 10.33
CA CYS A 146 -30.11 13.63 10.61
C CYS A 146 -29.49 13.12 9.31
N VAL A 147 -28.19 13.37 9.13
CA VAL A 147 -27.39 12.86 8.03
C VAL A 147 -26.18 12.13 8.61
N ASN A 148 -26.07 10.84 8.32
CA ASN A 148 -24.98 10.00 8.80
C ASN A 148 -23.68 10.34 8.06
N LEU A 149 -22.56 10.40 8.78
CA LEU A 149 -21.21 10.65 8.27
C LEU A 149 -20.26 9.60 8.81
N ARG A 150 -19.10 9.40 8.16
CA ARG A 150 -18.10 8.47 8.70
C ARG A 150 -17.55 8.97 10.05
N GLY A 151 -17.82 8.23 11.11
CA GLY A 151 -17.42 8.46 12.49
C GLY A 151 -18.25 9.51 13.23
N SER A 152 -19.36 9.97 12.66
CA SER A 152 -20.21 11.02 13.26
C SER A 152 -21.54 11.20 12.53
N PHE A 153 -22.35 12.15 12.97
CA PHE A 153 -23.54 12.60 12.24
C PHE A 153 -23.59 14.11 12.17
N THR A 154 -24.41 14.64 11.25
CA THR A 154 -24.73 16.07 11.21
C THR A 154 -26.24 16.28 11.15
N CYS A 155 -26.71 17.36 11.76
CA CYS A 155 -28.12 17.74 11.79
C CYS A 155 -28.33 18.92 10.83
N GLN A 156 -29.03 18.68 9.74
CA GLN A 156 -29.35 19.70 8.75
C GLN A 156 -30.75 20.28 8.99
N CYS A 157 -30.90 21.59 8.91
CA CYS A 157 -32.23 22.19 8.94
C CYS A 157 -32.99 21.79 7.66
N ARG A 158 -34.28 21.48 7.79
CA ARG A 158 -35.15 21.37 6.61
C ARG A 158 -35.11 22.70 5.88
N THR A 159 -35.06 22.65 4.55
CA THR A 159 -35.20 23.85 3.73
C THR A 159 -36.56 24.45 4.04
N GLY A 160 -36.55 25.68 4.56
CA GLY A 160 -37.75 26.48 4.85
C GLY A 160 -38.19 27.21 3.60
#